data_AF-A0A1G9R8S9-F1
#
_entry.id   AF-A0A1G9R8S9-F1
#
_cell.length_a   1.000
_cell.length_b   1.000
_cell.length_c   1.000
_cell.angle_alpha   90.00
_cell.angle_beta   90.00
_cell.angle_gamma   90.00
#
_symmetry.space_group_name_H-M   'P 1'
#
loop_
_entity.id
_entity.type
_entity.pdbx_description
1 polymer ?
#
loop_
_entity_poly.entity_id
_entity_poly.type
_entity_poly.pdbx_seq_one_letter_code
_entity_poly.pdbx_strand_id
1 'polypeptide(L)' 'MIYLRELEEKIEALRHKMYEAYNKDPSGQEVLQISQTLDEAINQLEQQKRQQ' A
#
# COMPACT_ATOMS: atom_id res chain seq x y z
N MET A 1 17.31 3.56 -9.01
CA MET A 1 16.55 2.30 -8.99
C MET A 1 15.13 2.58 -9.41
N ILE A 2 14.75 2.22 -10.65
CA ILE A 2 13.40 2.48 -11.19
C ILE A 2 12.34 1.73 -10.35
N TYR A 3 12.67 0.50 -9.94
CA TYR A 3 11.79 -0.39 -9.20
C TYR A 3 11.35 0.13 -7.80
N LEU A 4 12.23 0.85 -7.10
CA LEU A 4 11.93 1.37 -5.76
C LEU A 4 10.89 2.50 -5.81
N ARG A 5 11.00 3.34 -6.85
CA ARG A 5 10.06 4.43 -7.11
C ARG A 5 8.69 3.91 -7.51
N GLU A 6 8.64 2.88 -8.35
CA GLU A 6 7.38 2.22 -8.72
C GLU A 6 6.65 1.64 -7.50
N LEU A 7 7.41 1.12 -6.53
CA LEU A 7 6.85 0.62 -5.28
C LEU A 7 6.30 1.73 -4.39
N GLU A 8 7.00 2.87 -4.31
CA GLU A 8 6.55 4.06 -3.59
C GLU A 8 5.26 4.64 -4.21
N GLU A 9 5.19 4.72 -5.54
CA GLU A 9 3.97 5.15 -6.26
C GLU A 9 2.80 4.18 -6.04
N LYS A 10 3.08 2.86 -6.00
CA LYS A 10 2.07 1.85 -5.69
C LYS A 10 1.53 1.98 -4.26
N ILE A 11 2.39 2.25 -3.28
CA ILE A 11 2.00 2.47 -1.88
C ILE A 11 1.11 3.71 -1.77
N GLU A 12 1.46 4.80 -2.46
CA GLU A 12 0.67 6.03 -2.45
C GLU A 12 -0.71 5.83 -3.09
N ALA A 13 -0.77 5.12 -4.22
CA ALA A 13 -2.03 4.77 -4.86
C ALA A 13 -2.92 3.89 -3.96
N LEU A 14 -2.34 2.92 -3.25
CA LEU A 14 -3.06 2.07 -2.29
C LEU A 14 -3.56 2.87 -1.09
N ARG A 15 -2.79 3.85 -0.58
CA ARG A 15 -3.25 4.78 0.48
C ARG A 15 -4.49 5.55 0.06
N HIS A 16 -4.48 6.14 -1.14
CA HIS A 16 -5.65 6.85 -1.65
C HIS A 16 -6.88 5.94 -1.75
N LYS A 17 -6.74 4.75 -2.31
CA LYS A 17 -7.82 3.77 -2.39
C LYS A 17 -8.35 3.36 -1.01
N MET A 18 -7.45 3.19 -0.03
CA MET A 18 -7.83 2.85 1.34
C MET A 18 -8.68 3.96 1.95
N TYR A 19 -8.29 5.23 1.76
CA TYR A 19 -9.07 6.37 2.25
C TYR A 19 -10.42 6.50 1.56
N GLU A 20 -10.49 6.25 0.25
CA GLU A 20 -11.76 6.22 -0.48
C GLU A 20 -12.69 5.11 0.03
N ALA A 21 -12.17 3.90 0.25
CA ALA A 21 -12.93 2.79 0.81
C ALA A 21 -13.36 3.10 2.26
N TYR A 22 -12.47 3.68 3.07
CA TYR A 22 -12.73 4.02 4.46
C TYR A 22 -13.82 5.09 4.61
N ASN A 23 -13.84 6.08 3.71
CA ASN A 23 -14.88 7.10 3.68
C ASN A 23 -16.26 6.54 3.28
N LYS A 24 -16.30 5.41 2.55
CA LYS A 24 -17.55 4.74 2.18
C LYS A 24 -18.03 3.81 3.29
N ASP A 25 -17.16 2.91 3.73
CA ASP A 25 -17.45 1.95 4.79
C ASP A 25 -16.16 1.62 5.57
N PRO A 26 -15.93 2.25 6.72
CA PRO A 26 -14.68 2.10 7.47
C PRO A 26 -14.48 0.69 8.05
N SER A 27 -15.55 -0.10 8.15
CA SER A 27 -15.49 -1.52 8.56
C SER A 27 -15.69 -2.48 7.38
N GLY A 28 -15.68 -1.96 6.16
CA GLY A 28 -15.90 -2.72 4.96
C GLY A 28 -14.74 -3.68 4.67
N GLN A 29 -15.08 -4.84 4.10
CA GLN A 29 -14.10 -5.82 3.66
C GLN A 29 -13.10 -5.23 2.66
N GLU A 30 -13.51 -4.23 1.88
CA GLU A 30 -12.66 -3.52 0.92
C GLU A 30 -11.51 -2.76 1.62
N VAL A 31 -11.76 -2.11 2.75
CA VAL A 31 -10.73 -1.44 3.56
C VAL A 31 -9.72 -2.46 4.07
N LEU A 32 -10.19 -3.62 4.53
CA LEU A 32 -9.33 -4.70 5.03
C LEU A 32 -8.45 -5.29 3.92
N GLN A 33 -8.99 -5.50 2.72
CA GLN A 33 -8.23 -6.02 1.59
C GLN A 33 -7.17 -5.02 1.11
N ILE A 34 -7.52 -3.73 1.06
CA ILE A 34 -6.58 -2.69 0.66
C ILE A 34 -5.49 -2.52 1.72
N SER A 35 -5.82 -2.59 3.02
CA SER A 35 -4.83 -2.46 4.10
C SER A 35 -3.82 -3.62 4.09
N GLN A 36 -4.28 -4.85 3.86
CA GLN A 36 -3.38 -6.01 3.69
C GLN A 36 -2.43 -5.82 2.50
N THR A 37 -2.98 -5.40 1.35
CA THR A 37 -2.18 -5.18 0.14
C THR A 37 -1.16 -4.04 0.31
N LEU A 38 -1.54 -2.98 1.04
CA LEU A 38 -0.66 -1.87 1.39
C LEU A 38 0.48 -2.33 2.29
N ASP A 39 0.19 -3.15 3.30
CA ASP A 39 1.18 -3.69 4.22
C ASP A 39 2.21 -4.57 3.48
N GLU A 40 1.77 -5.44 2.57
CA GLU A 40 2.67 -6.22 1.71
C GLU A 40 3.59 -5.34 0.85
N ALA A 41 3.06 -4.27 0.26
CA ALA A 41 3.86 -3.35 -0.54
C ALA A 41 4.90 -2.59 0.31
N ILE A 42 4.54 -2.16 1.52
CA ILE A 42 5.47 -1.52 2.46
C ILE A 42 6.57 -2.49 2.88
N ASN A 43 6.22 -3.74 3.23
CA ASN A 43 7.18 -4.77 3.60
C ASN A 43 8.17 -5.07 2.47
N GLN A 44 7.69 -5.11 1.22
CA GLN A 44 8.55 -5.26 0.03
C GLN A 44 9.51 -4.08 -0.13
N LEU A 45 9.04 -2.84 0.06
CA LEU A 45 9.87 -1.64 -0.01
C LEU A 45 10.98 -1.68 1.05
N GLU A 46 10.60 -1.99 2.28
CA GLU A 46 11.53 -2.08 3.40
C GLU A 46 12.56 -3.19 3.19
N GLN A 47 12.15 -4.36 2.68
CA GLN A 47 13.07 -5.44 2.38
C GLN A 47 14.10 -5.03 1.33
N GLN A 48 13.69 -4.30 0.29
CA GLN A 48 14.62 -3.79 -0.71
C GLN A 48 15.55 -2.72 -0.15
N LYS A 49 15.03 -1.78 0.67
CA LYS A 49 15.85 -0.76 1.33
C LYS A 49 16.89 -1.38 2.28
N ARG A 50 16.59 -2.53 2.91
CA ARG A 50 17.52 -3.28 3.77
C ARG A 50 18.59 -4.09 3.02
N GLN A 51 18.35 -4.41 1.75
CA GLN A 51 19.27 -5.20 0.91
C GLN A 51 20.20 -4.32 0.04
N GLN A 52 20.03 -3.00 0.11
CA GLN A 52 20.95 -2.02 -0.46
C GLN A 52 22.04 -1.61 0.53
#